data_AF-A0A7K2P8Q4-F1
#
_entry.id   AF-A0A7K2P8Q4-F1
#
_cell.length_a   1.000
_cell.length_b   1.000
_cell.length_c   1.000
_cell.angle_alpha   90.00
_cell.angle_beta   90.00
_cell.angle_gamma   90.00
#
_symmetry.space_group_name_H-M   'P 1'
#
loop_
_entity.id
_entity.type
_entity.pdbx_description
1 polymer ?
#
loop_
_entity_poly.entity_id
_entity_poly.type
_entity_poly.pdbx_seq_one_letter_code
_entity_poly.pdbx_strand_id
1 'polypeptide(L)'
;MEPEGRRIEKVPYGGLGLEFFLAEGPHPNARSQRPTASGSVPVPARLAHLHPVVAVLKDDDQHLLMPSSLRRRSLLLLQGLAAEAVRQGHEVRAAHSKFYRREGGVDIVVDGFAYTVTVRQEFPESSIPERSARLVVEIAHGLTRRSGRWRDRKNRTLEQALGVILAEIEELAVEDAEHRANDERKRREREIRWRAAVEEAKELALREQLAAVLREEAGLWREAALIGEYCDALERRLGALEADGDEQPTGSQHRWLDWARRYARDIDPLQRPPGMPTLREPTPDELRPYLKGWSAHEPKRQAEP
;
A
#
# COMPACT_ATOMS: atom_id res chain seq x y z
N MET A 1 -6.77 30.46 -12.94
CA MET A 1 -8.09 29.89 -13.28
C MET A 1 -8.24 28.65 -12.42
N GLU A 2 -9.10 28.70 -11.40
CA GLU A 2 -9.38 27.52 -10.55
C GLU A 2 -10.17 26.51 -11.39
N PRO A 3 -9.76 25.22 -11.44
CA PRO A 3 -10.52 24.21 -12.17
C PRO A 3 -11.90 24.01 -11.53
N GLU A 4 -12.93 23.89 -12.37
CA GLU A 4 -14.31 23.72 -11.94
C GLU A 4 -14.46 22.53 -10.98
N GLY A 5 -15.10 22.75 -9.82
CA GLY A 5 -15.25 21.74 -8.78
C GLY A 5 -14.02 21.50 -7.89
N ARG A 6 -12.95 22.30 -8.02
CA ARG A 6 -11.75 22.21 -7.16
C ARG A 6 -11.47 23.54 -6.47
N ARG A 7 -10.87 23.48 -5.28
CA ARG A 7 -10.52 24.66 -4.47
C ARG A 7 -9.12 24.55 -3.88
N ILE A 8 -8.46 25.68 -3.65
CA ILE A 8 -7.15 25.71 -2.99
C ILE A 8 -7.38 25.76 -1.48
N GLU A 9 -6.88 24.75 -0.76
CA GLU A 9 -6.85 24.72 0.70
C GLU A 9 -5.45 24.99 1.20
N LYS A 10 -5.38 25.55 2.41
CA LYS A 10 -4.14 25.92 3.08
C LYS A 10 -4.14 25.34 4.48
N VAL A 11 -3.22 24.42 4.73
CA VAL A 11 -2.98 23.83 6.05
C VAL A 11 -1.61 24.24 6.58
N PRO A 12 -1.47 24.48 7.90
CA PRO A 12 -0.16 24.64 8.51
C PRO A 12 0.64 23.34 8.37
N TYR A 13 1.87 23.43 7.86
CA TYR A 13 2.83 22.34 7.79
C TYR A 13 4.07 22.72 8.59
N GLY A 14 4.22 22.14 9.79
CA GLY A 14 5.28 22.52 10.72
C GLY A 14 5.18 23.98 11.21
N GLY A 15 6.18 24.44 11.97
CA GLY A 15 6.10 25.68 12.75
C GLY A 15 5.88 26.98 11.94
N LEU A 16 6.30 27.05 10.68
CA LEU A 16 6.16 28.24 9.83
C LEU A 16 5.77 27.93 8.36
N GLY A 17 5.62 26.65 8.00
CA GLY A 17 5.32 26.24 6.63
C GLY A 17 3.82 26.24 6.35
N LEU A 18 3.45 26.48 5.10
CA LEU A 18 2.08 26.38 4.61
C LEU A 18 2.07 25.40 3.46
N GLU A 19 1.31 24.32 3.62
CA GLU A 19 1.05 23.40 2.54
C GLU A 19 -0.25 23.79 1.86
N PHE A 20 -0.17 23.98 0.55
CA PHE A 20 -1.31 24.26 -0.29
C PHE A 20 -1.65 23.00 -1.07
N PHE A 21 -2.88 22.54 -0.98
CA PHE A 21 -3.35 21.40 -1.77
C PHE A 21 -4.64 21.75 -2.50
N LEU A 22 -4.81 21.11 -3.65
CA LEU A 22 -6.02 21.25 -4.45
C LEU A 22 -7.05 20.25 -3.94
N ALA A 23 -8.03 20.77 -3.20
CA ALA A 23 -9.15 20.04 -2.66
C ALA A 23 -10.25 19.88 -3.72
N GLU A 24 -10.95 18.75 -3.69
CA GLU A 24 -12.13 18.51 -4.54
C GLU A 24 -13.41 18.92 -3.81
N GLY A 25 -14.40 19.44 -4.54
CA GLY A 25 -15.71 19.83 -4.03
C GLY A 25 -15.84 21.29 -3.56
N PRO A 26 -17.07 21.73 -3.26
CA PRO A 26 -17.37 23.10 -2.84
C PRO A 26 -16.80 23.40 -1.44
N HIS A 27 -16.30 24.62 -1.23
CA HIS A 27 -15.77 25.04 0.07
C HIS A 27 -16.85 24.92 1.17
N PRO A 28 -16.56 24.40 2.38
CA PRO A 28 -17.56 24.14 3.43
C PRO A 28 -18.32 25.39 3.89
N ASN A 29 -17.69 26.55 3.71
CA ASN A 29 -18.29 27.85 4.00
C ASN A 29 -18.96 28.52 2.78
N ALA A 30 -19.08 27.84 1.64
CA ALA A 30 -19.79 28.33 0.47
C ALA A 30 -21.28 28.43 0.73
N ARG A 31 -21.96 29.38 0.07
CA ARG A 31 -23.41 29.58 0.22
C ARG A 31 -24.25 28.36 -0.20
N SER A 32 -23.72 27.51 -1.08
CA SER A 32 -24.32 26.25 -1.54
C SER A 32 -24.29 25.13 -0.49
N GLN A 33 -23.39 25.22 0.50
CA GLN A 33 -23.26 24.30 1.64
C GLN A 33 -24.20 24.69 2.81
N ARG A 34 -25.25 25.49 2.53
CA ARG A 34 -26.27 25.84 3.53
C ARG A 34 -27.24 24.66 3.67
N PRO A 35 -27.50 24.18 4.89
CA PRO A 35 -28.48 23.12 5.08
C PRO A 35 -29.87 23.62 4.70
N THR A 36 -30.65 22.78 4.05
CA THR A 36 -32.10 22.98 3.91
C THR A 36 -32.74 22.89 5.30
N ALA A 37 -33.88 23.56 5.50
CA ALA A 37 -34.51 23.73 6.81
C ALA A 37 -34.81 22.40 7.57
N SER A 38 -34.77 21.27 6.89
CA SER A 38 -35.02 19.93 7.42
C SER A 38 -33.82 19.28 8.15
N GLY A 39 -32.63 19.90 8.15
CA GLY A 39 -31.40 19.35 8.73
C GLY A 39 -30.88 20.06 9.99
N SER A 40 -31.70 20.81 10.73
CA SER A 40 -31.24 21.53 11.92
C SER A 40 -31.08 20.58 13.11
N VAL A 41 -29.84 20.48 13.61
CA VAL A 41 -29.53 19.71 14.82
C VAL A 41 -29.92 20.51 16.07
N PRO A 42 -30.73 19.96 16.99
CA PRO A 42 -31.11 20.66 18.20
C PRO A 42 -29.90 20.73 19.16
N VAL A 43 -29.42 21.95 19.42
CA VAL A 43 -28.43 22.19 20.47
C VAL A 43 -29.15 22.41 21.79
N PRO A 44 -28.88 21.62 22.85
CA PRO A 44 -29.49 21.85 24.15
C PRO A 44 -29.18 23.25 24.67
N ALA A 45 -30.13 23.87 25.38
CA ALA A 45 -29.90 25.16 26.04
C ALA A 45 -29.13 25.04 27.37
N ARG A 46 -29.07 23.81 27.92
CA ARG A 46 -28.49 23.47 29.22
C ARG A 46 -27.67 22.20 29.12
N LEU A 47 -26.60 22.12 29.92
CA LEU A 47 -25.77 20.93 30.08
C LEU A 47 -26.44 19.94 31.06
N ALA A 48 -27.69 19.56 30.77
CA ALA A 48 -28.44 18.56 31.52
C ALA A 48 -28.60 17.31 30.65
N HIS A 49 -28.33 16.12 31.20
CA HIS A 49 -28.30 14.83 30.48
C HIS A 49 -27.28 14.81 29.33
N LEU A 50 -26.00 14.88 29.69
CA LEU A 50 -24.91 14.81 28.73
C LEU A 50 -24.66 13.37 28.27
N HIS A 51 -24.22 13.23 27.02
CA HIS A 51 -23.64 11.98 26.54
C HIS A 51 -22.42 11.64 27.41
N PRO A 52 -22.18 10.36 27.79
CA PRO A 52 -21.10 10.00 28.72
C PRO A 52 -19.73 10.56 28.34
N VAL A 53 -19.39 10.55 27.05
CA VAL A 53 -18.15 11.14 26.53
C VAL A 53 -18.05 12.65 26.80
N VAL A 54 -19.15 13.38 26.59
CA VAL A 54 -19.20 14.83 26.82
C VAL A 54 -19.20 15.15 28.32
N ALA A 55 -19.79 14.27 29.14
CA ALA A 55 -19.71 14.38 30.60
C ALA A 55 -18.26 14.25 31.10
N VAL A 56 -17.52 13.25 30.61
CA VAL A 56 -16.10 13.08 30.92
C VAL A 56 -15.30 14.32 30.51
N LEU A 57 -15.50 14.83 29.28
CA LEU A 57 -14.83 16.04 28.82
C LEU A 57 -15.23 17.30 29.63
N LYS A 58 -16.48 17.37 30.11
CA LYS A 58 -16.94 18.47 30.97
C LYS A 58 -16.22 18.45 32.31
N ASP A 59 -15.94 17.28 32.86
CA ASP A 59 -15.31 17.12 34.18
C ASP A 59 -13.77 17.15 34.09
N ASP A 60 -13.23 17.17 32.87
CA ASP A 60 -11.80 17.38 32.60
C ASP A 60 -11.45 18.89 32.54
N ASP A 61 -10.71 19.35 33.55
CA ASP A 61 -10.25 20.74 33.67
C ASP A 61 -8.93 21.00 32.91
N GLN A 62 -8.29 19.98 32.33
CA GLN A 62 -7.08 20.14 31.52
C GLN A 62 -7.38 20.50 30.05
N HIS A 63 -8.64 20.36 29.64
CA HIS A 63 -9.11 20.60 28.29
C HIS A 63 -10.11 21.77 28.21
N LEU A 64 -10.30 22.29 27.00
CA LEU A 64 -11.09 23.49 26.75
C LEU A 64 -10.69 24.67 27.66
N LEU A 65 -9.37 24.90 27.82
CA LEU A 65 -8.83 26.06 28.55
C LEU A 65 -9.14 27.38 27.83
N MET A 66 -10.36 27.88 28.04
CA MET A 66 -10.93 29.08 27.43
C MET A 66 -11.93 29.75 28.41
N PRO A 67 -12.36 31.00 28.16
CA PRO A 67 -13.37 31.66 28.99
C PRO A 67 -14.60 30.79 29.24
N SER A 68 -15.17 30.86 30.45
CA SER A 68 -16.24 29.96 30.92
C SER A 68 -17.48 29.93 30.00
N SER A 69 -17.83 31.07 29.41
CA SER A 69 -18.92 31.18 28.43
C SER A 69 -18.65 30.38 27.16
N LEU A 70 -17.40 30.42 26.65
CA LEU A 70 -16.97 29.67 25.48
C LEU A 70 -16.84 28.18 25.80
N ARG A 71 -16.28 27.82 26.96
CA ARG A 71 -16.21 26.42 27.41
C ARG A 71 -17.60 25.81 27.50
N ARG A 72 -18.56 26.52 28.10
CA ARG A 72 -19.96 26.08 28.16
C ARG A 72 -20.56 25.91 26.76
N ARG A 73 -20.33 26.85 25.86
CA ARG A 73 -20.83 26.79 24.47
C ARG A 73 -20.23 25.62 23.69
N SER A 74 -18.92 25.39 23.81
CA SER A 74 -18.21 24.24 23.24
C SER A 74 -18.83 22.91 23.68
N LEU A 75 -19.10 22.74 24.98
CA LEU A 75 -19.73 21.54 25.50
C LEU A 75 -21.17 21.35 24.98
N LEU A 76 -21.93 22.43 24.80
CA LEU A 76 -23.29 22.35 24.23
C LEU A 76 -23.26 21.96 22.75
N LEU A 77 -22.30 22.49 21.97
CA LEU A 77 -22.11 22.12 20.58
C LEU A 77 -21.75 20.62 20.45
N LEU A 78 -20.79 20.15 21.23
CA LEU A 78 -20.39 18.73 21.24
C LEU A 78 -21.53 17.84 21.73
N GLN A 79 -22.31 18.28 22.71
CA GLN A 79 -23.50 17.54 23.16
C GLN A 79 -24.58 17.45 22.08
N GLY A 80 -24.89 18.56 21.40
CA GLY A 80 -25.89 18.56 20.33
C GLY A 80 -25.48 17.64 19.19
N LEU A 81 -24.19 17.69 18.81
CA LEU A 81 -23.63 16.82 17.80
C LEU A 81 -23.66 15.34 18.22
N ALA A 82 -23.24 15.02 19.44
CA ALA A 82 -23.23 13.66 19.96
C ALA A 82 -24.65 13.07 20.06
N ALA A 83 -25.61 13.85 20.58
CA ALA A 83 -26.99 13.41 20.69
C ALA A 83 -27.61 13.15 19.32
N GLU A 84 -27.32 14.00 18.34
CA GLU A 84 -27.80 13.82 16.98
C GLU A 84 -27.16 12.62 16.28
N ALA A 85 -25.84 12.43 16.43
CA ALA A 85 -25.15 11.27 15.89
C ALA A 85 -25.77 9.97 16.43
N VAL A 86 -26.00 9.88 17.74
CA VAL A 86 -26.68 8.74 18.37
C VAL A 86 -28.11 8.58 17.86
N ARG A 87 -28.85 9.69 17.66
CA ARG A 87 -30.22 9.67 17.10
C ARG A 87 -30.24 9.09 15.69
N GLN A 88 -29.19 9.33 14.90
CA GLN A 88 -29.03 8.80 13.54
C GLN A 88 -28.45 7.38 13.51
N GLY A 89 -28.12 6.79 14.67
CA GLY A 89 -27.61 5.43 14.80
C GLY A 89 -26.09 5.31 14.81
N HIS A 90 -25.38 6.45 14.81
CA HIS A 90 -23.91 6.49 14.84
C HIS A 90 -23.40 6.34 16.27
N GLU A 91 -22.21 5.75 16.41
CA GLU A 91 -21.57 5.59 17.72
C GLU A 91 -20.71 6.83 18.05
N VAL A 92 -20.71 7.25 19.33
CA VAL A 92 -19.90 8.37 19.80
C VAL A 92 -18.92 7.88 20.86
N ARG A 93 -17.62 8.13 20.64
CA ARG A 93 -16.53 7.70 21.51
C ARG A 93 -15.72 8.89 22.04
N ALA A 94 -14.96 8.65 23.10
CA ALA A 94 -13.93 9.59 23.52
C ALA A 94 -12.92 9.78 22.39
N ALA A 95 -12.53 11.04 22.16
CA ALA A 95 -11.58 11.35 21.10
C ALA A 95 -10.25 10.61 21.30
N HIS A 96 -9.84 9.82 20.32
CA HIS A 96 -8.59 9.05 20.39
C HIS A 96 -7.34 9.92 20.14
N SER A 97 -7.48 11.03 19.42
CA SER A 97 -6.38 11.93 19.09
C SER A 97 -6.07 12.93 20.21
N LYS A 98 -4.78 13.18 20.42
CA LYS A 98 -4.30 14.20 21.35
C LYS A 98 -4.59 15.60 20.80
N PHE A 99 -5.39 16.38 21.50
CA PHE A 99 -5.64 17.78 21.20
C PHE A 99 -4.98 18.72 22.19
N TYR A 100 -4.74 19.97 21.78
CA TYR A 100 -4.11 20.95 22.65
C TYR A 100 -5.03 21.27 23.85
N ARG A 101 -4.47 21.74 24.96
CA ARG A 101 -5.23 22.05 26.18
C ARG A 101 -6.39 23.04 25.97
N ARG A 102 -6.33 23.88 24.92
CA ARG A 102 -7.38 24.85 24.56
C ARG A 102 -8.46 24.27 23.63
N GLU A 103 -8.48 22.95 23.47
CA GLU A 103 -9.33 22.21 22.55
C GLU A 103 -10.02 21.06 23.29
N GLY A 104 -11.13 20.60 22.74
CA GLY A 104 -11.85 19.41 23.20
C GLY A 104 -12.64 18.83 22.03
N GLY A 105 -12.98 17.55 22.10
CA GLY A 105 -13.62 16.88 20.98
C GLY A 105 -14.21 15.53 21.32
N VAL A 106 -14.91 14.94 20.35
CA VAL A 106 -15.51 13.62 20.40
C VAL A 106 -15.24 12.89 19.08
N ASP A 107 -15.20 11.57 19.11
CA ASP A 107 -15.17 10.77 17.89
C ASP A 107 -16.59 10.36 17.52
N ILE A 108 -16.95 10.52 16.25
CA ILE A 108 -18.17 9.99 15.67
C ILE A 108 -17.78 8.85 14.75
N VAL A 109 -18.36 7.68 14.98
CA VAL A 109 -18.06 6.47 14.22
C VAL A 109 -19.20 6.16 13.27
N VAL A 110 -18.89 6.14 11.98
CA VAL A 110 -19.81 5.82 10.88
C VAL A 110 -19.17 4.71 10.05
N ASP A 111 -19.88 3.60 9.83
CA ASP A 111 -19.40 2.44 9.05
C ASP A 111 -18.00 1.92 9.43
N GLY A 112 -17.67 2.01 10.72
CA GLY A 112 -16.39 1.58 11.29
C GLY A 112 -15.24 2.57 11.10
N PHE A 113 -15.48 3.75 10.55
CA PHE A 113 -14.53 4.86 10.47
C PHE A 113 -14.79 5.85 11.60
N ALA A 114 -13.74 6.20 12.35
CA ALA A 114 -13.83 7.17 13.43
C ALA A 114 -13.39 8.55 12.95
N TYR A 115 -14.27 9.54 13.09
CA TYR A 115 -14.04 10.92 12.72
C TYR A 115 -13.97 11.79 13.97
N THR A 116 -12.80 12.35 14.25
CA THR A 116 -12.66 13.19 15.43
C THR A 116 -13.12 14.62 15.16
N VAL A 117 -14.14 15.04 15.89
CA VAL A 117 -14.68 16.41 15.82
C VAL A 117 -14.18 17.20 17.02
N THR A 118 -13.44 18.26 16.74
CA THR A 118 -12.87 19.17 17.74
C THR A 118 -13.58 20.50 17.75
N VAL A 119 -13.58 21.15 18.91
CA VAL A 119 -13.97 22.54 19.08
C VAL A 119 -12.88 23.30 19.82
N ARG A 120 -12.57 24.50 19.35
CA ARG A 120 -11.55 25.38 19.92
C ARG A 120 -11.85 26.85 19.71
N GLN A 121 -11.20 27.70 20.48
CA GLN A 121 -11.26 29.15 20.30
C GLN A 121 -10.48 29.56 19.04
N GLU A 122 -11.06 30.38 18.15
CA GLU A 122 -10.41 30.80 16.90
C GLU A 122 -9.23 31.74 17.17
N PHE A 123 -9.45 32.73 18.05
CA PHE A 123 -8.48 33.78 18.35
C PHE A 123 -8.31 33.98 19.85
N PRO A 124 -7.66 33.04 20.56
CA PRO A 124 -7.48 33.11 22.01
C PRO A 124 -6.72 34.34 22.51
N GLU A 125 -5.85 34.91 21.68
CA GLU A 125 -4.99 36.04 22.03
C GLU A 125 -5.53 37.40 21.57
N SER A 126 -6.71 37.43 20.93
CA SER A 126 -7.26 38.69 20.41
C SER A 126 -7.82 39.55 21.53
N SER A 127 -7.41 40.82 21.56
CA SER A 127 -7.99 41.85 22.43
C SER A 127 -9.37 42.34 21.96
N ILE A 128 -9.81 41.98 20.75
CA ILE A 128 -11.10 42.37 20.19
C ILE A 128 -12.17 41.37 20.68
N PRO A 129 -13.17 41.79 21.50
CA PRO A 129 -14.15 40.89 22.11
C PRO A 129 -14.91 40.01 21.11
N GLU A 130 -15.30 40.58 19.97
CA GLU A 130 -16.01 39.85 18.91
C GLU A 130 -15.16 38.76 18.24
N ARG A 131 -13.83 38.89 18.25
CA ARG A 131 -12.91 37.92 17.65
C ARG A 131 -12.54 36.84 18.66
N SER A 132 -12.29 37.22 19.91
CA SER A 132 -11.99 36.27 20.98
C SER A 132 -13.19 35.42 21.37
N ALA A 133 -14.43 35.86 21.09
CA ALA A 133 -15.64 35.06 21.31
C ALA A 133 -15.93 33.99 20.24
N ARG A 134 -15.11 33.87 19.18
CA ARG A 134 -15.37 32.92 18.08
C ARG A 134 -14.82 31.54 18.37
N LEU A 135 -15.63 30.55 18.05
CA LEU A 135 -15.24 29.14 18.06
C LEU A 135 -15.00 28.65 16.63
N VAL A 136 -14.24 27.57 16.55
CA VAL A 136 -13.98 26.78 15.35
C VAL A 136 -14.31 25.33 15.67
N VAL A 137 -15.04 24.67 14.78
CA VAL A 137 -15.19 23.22 14.78
C VAL A 137 -14.38 22.65 13.64
N GLU A 138 -13.55 21.64 13.93
CA GLU A 138 -12.68 20.98 12.97
C GLU A 138 -12.88 19.47 13.05
N ILE A 139 -13.14 18.81 11.91
CA ILE A 139 -12.99 17.36 11.78
C ILE A 139 -11.51 17.10 11.53
N ALA A 140 -10.82 16.56 12.53
CA ALA A 140 -9.41 16.20 12.41
C ALA A 140 -9.31 14.95 11.53
N HIS A 141 -8.72 15.12 10.35
CA HIS A 141 -8.30 14.02 9.51
C HIS A 141 -6.86 14.25 9.05
N GLY A 142 -6.07 13.17 8.99
CA GLY A 142 -4.73 13.21 8.43
C GLY A 142 -4.79 13.48 6.93
N LEU A 143 -4.21 14.58 6.46
CA LEU A 143 -3.92 14.85 5.04
C LEU A 143 -4.99 14.36 4.02
N THR A 144 -6.27 14.76 4.16
CA THR A 144 -7.28 14.54 3.11
C THR A 144 -7.74 15.83 2.42
N ARG A 145 -8.31 15.62 1.24
CA ARG A 145 -8.58 16.56 0.14
C ARG A 145 -9.81 17.46 0.34
N ARG A 146 -10.36 17.59 1.55
CA ARG A 146 -11.48 18.51 1.87
C ARG A 146 -11.25 19.17 3.23
N SER A 147 -11.49 20.48 3.32
CA SER A 147 -11.44 21.23 4.58
C SER A 147 -12.60 20.87 5.52
N GLY A 148 -12.35 20.08 6.56
CA GLY A 148 -13.32 19.86 7.63
C GLY A 148 -13.36 21.00 8.65
N ARG A 149 -13.47 22.29 8.25
CA ARG A 149 -13.32 23.45 9.17
C ARG A 149 -14.48 24.45 9.08
N TRP A 150 -15.27 24.53 10.16
CA TRP A 150 -16.38 25.47 10.35
C TRP A 150 -16.05 26.49 11.41
N ARG A 151 -16.51 27.73 11.24
CA ARG A 151 -16.15 28.86 12.12
C ARG A 151 -17.38 29.72 12.36
N ASP A 152 -17.42 30.37 13.51
CA ASP A 152 -18.39 31.43 13.73
C ASP A 152 -18.20 32.58 12.71
N ARG A 153 -19.32 33.01 12.14
CA ARG A 153 -19.40 34.14 11.20
C ARG A 153 -20.56 35.05 11.59
N LYS A 154 -20.51 36.29 11.11
CA LYS A 154 -21.58 37.29 11.35
C LYS A 154 -22.96 36.85 10.85
N ASN A 155 -23.00 35.91 9.91
CA ASN A 155 -24.20 35.47 9.20
C ASN A 155 -24.54 33.98 9.41
N ARG A 156 -23.76 33.24 10.22
CA ARG A 156 -23.98 31.83 10.54
C ARG A 156 -23.25 31.47 11.82
N THR A 157 -23.96 30.86 12.75
CA THR A 157 -23.36 30.33 13.97
C THR A 157 -23.05 28.84 13.82
N LEU A 158 -22.13 28.32 14.64
CA LEU A 158 -21.77 26.91 14.62
C LEU A 158 -22.94 25.98 14.99
N GLU A 159 -23.89 26.44 15.79
CA GLU A 159 -25.11 25.69 16.14
C GLU A 159 -25.92 25.34 14.89
N GLN A 160 -26.01 26.28 13.94
CA GLN A 160 -26.66 26.09 12.64
C GLN A 160 -25.81 25.26 11.65
N ALA A 161 -24.57 24.94 12.02
CA ALA A 161 -23.66 24.17 11.19
C ALA A 161 -23.58 22.69 11.57
N LEU A 162 -24.09 22.29 12.74
CA LEU A 162 -23.98 20.91 13.22
C LEU A 162 -24.57 19.87 12.25
N GLY A 163 -25.70 20.17 11.61
CA GLY A 163 -26.28 19.24 10.62
C GLY A 163 -25.43 19.09 9.36
N VAL A 164 -24.72 20.16 8.96
CA VAL A 164 -23.77 20.09 7.85
C VAL A 164 -22.50 19.34 8.25
N ILE A 165 -22.04 19.54 9.49
CA ILE A 165 -20.89 18.80 10.03
C ILE A 165 -21.18 17.30 10.03
N LEU A 166 -22.37 16.89 10.46
CA LEU A 166 -22.74 15.48 10.50
C LEU A 166 -22.94 14.90 9.09
N ALA A 167 -23.60 15.61 8.18
CA ALA A 167 -23.72 15.18 6.78
C ALA A 167 -22.36 15.04 6.07
N GLU A 168 -21.40 15.93 6.37
CA GLU A 168 -20.03 15.80 5.85
C GLU A 168 -19.35 14.53 6.38
N ILE A 169 -19.55 14.18 7.66
CA ILE A 169 -19.01 12.93 8.24
C ILE A 169 -19.58 11.70 7.52
N GLU A 170 -20.88 11.72 7.21
CA GLU A 170 -21.52 10.63 6.47
C GLU A 170 -21.01 10.52 5.02
N GLU A 171 -20.84 11.64 4.31
CA GLU A 171 -20.27 11.64 2.96
C GLU A 171 -18.83 11.11 2.97
N LEU A 172 -18.02 11.53 3.95
CA LEU A 172 -16.67 11.00 4.13
C LEU A 172 -16.65 9.50 4.41
N ALA A 173 -17.60 8.98 5.18
CA ALA A 173 -17.71 7.55 5.44
C ALA A 173 -18.01 6.74 4.16
N VAL A 174 -18.85 7.29 3.28
CA VAL A 174 -19.11 6.69 1.97
C VAL A 174 -17.85 6.69 1.10
N GLU A 175 -17.15 7.83 1.00
CA GLU A 175 -15.90 7.94 0.23
C GLU A 175 -14.83 6.96 0.77
N ASP A 176 -14.63 6.90 2.08
CA ASP A 176 -13.64 6.02 2.71
C ASP A 176 -14.00 4.52 2.52
N ALA A 177 -15.29 4.17 2.54
CA ALA A 177 -15.75 2.82 2.26
C ALA A 177 -15.47 2.42 0.81
N GLU A 178 -15.73 3.31 -0.15
CA GLU A 178 -15.39 3.11 -1.57
C GLU A 178 -13.89 2.96 -1.78
N HIS A 179 -13.09 3.80 -1.12
CA HIS A 179 -11.63 3.71 -1.16
C HIS A 179 -11.13 2.38 -0.62
N ARG A 180 -11.62 1.94 0.55
CA ARG A 180 -11.28 0.64 1.15
C ARG A 180 -11.64 -0.51 0.19
N ALA A 181 -12.83 -0.48 -0.41
CA ALA A 181 -13.29 -1.51 -1.33
C ALA A 181 -12.45 -1.55 -2.62
N ASN A 182 -12.08 -0.38 -3.15
CA ASN A 182 -11.23 -0.27 -4.33
C ASN A 182 -9.81 -0.76 -4.05
N ASP A 183 -9.23 -0.40 -2.90
CA ASP A 183 -7.90 -0.84 -2.51
C ASP A 183 -7.84 -2.36 -2.27
N GLU A 184 -8.90 -2.93 -1.68
CA GLU A 184 -9.04 -4.37 -1.53
C GLU A 184 -9.14 -5.07 -2.90
N ARG A 185 -9.92 -4.52 -3.83
CA ARG A 185 -10.00 -5.03 -5.21
C ARG A 185 -8.64 -5.00 -5.90
N LYS A 186 -7.94 -3.87 -5.85
CA LYS A 186 -6.59 -3.74 -6.43
C LYS A 186 -5.61 -4.71 -5.78
N ARG A 187 -5.71 -4.97 -4.47
CA ARG A 187 -4.88 -5.97 -3.78
C ARG A 187 -5.16 -7.38 -4.30
N ARG A 188 -6.43 -7.78 -4.42
CA ARG A 188 -6.83 -9.08 -4.98
C ARG A 188 -6.36 -9.25 -6.43
N GLU A 189 -6.57 -8.24 -7.26
CA GLU A 189 -6.11 -8.26 -8.66
C GLU A 189 -4.58 -8.39 -8.76
N ARG A 190 -3.83 -7.67 -7.91
CA ARG A 190 -2.37 -7.82 -7.84
C ARG A 190 -1.96 -9.22 -7.41
N GLU A 191 -2.63 -9.80 -6.43
CA GLU A 191 -2.35 -11.15 -5.95
C GLU A 191 -2.62 -12.21 -7.02
N ILE A 192 -3.73 -12.09 -7.77
CA ILE A 192 -4.04 -12.99 -8.89
C ILE A 192 -2.96 -12.88 -9.97
N ARG A 193 -2.59 -11.65 -10.37
CA ARG A 193 -1.54 -11.43 -11.39
C ARG A 193 -0.18 -11.94 -10.94
N TRP A 194 0.16 -11.76 -9.66
CA TRP A 194 1.41 -12.26 -9.09
C TRP A 194 1.44 -13.78 -9.09
N ARG A 195 0.39 -14.46 -8.64
CA ARG A 195 0.31 -15.93 -8.67
C ARG A 195 0.45 -16.48 -10.09
N ALA A 196 -0.24 -15.88 -11.06
CA ALA A 196 -0.11 -16.26 -12.47
C ALA A 196 1.33 -16.10 -12.98
N ALA A 197 2.00 -15.00 -12.63
CA ALA A 197 3.40 -14.77 -13.01
C ALA A 197 4.36 -15.77 -12.34
N VAL A 198 4.10 -16.18 -11.09
CA VAL A 198 4.89 -17.20 -10.39
C VAL A 198 4.75 -18.56 -11.07
N GLU A 199 3.54 -18.96 -11.45
CA GLU A 199 3.33 -20.23 -12.15
C GLU A 199 3.98 -20.23 -13.54
N GLU A 200 3.84 -19.15 -14.32
CA GLU A 200 4.56 -18.99 -15.60
C GLU A 200 6.09 -19.07 -15.39
N ALA A 201 6.61 -18.42 -14.35
CA ALA A 201 8.03 -18.45 -14.01
C ALA A 201 8.51 -19.86 -13.65
N LYS A 202 7.69 -20.66 -12.93
CA LYS A 202 8.02 -22.06 -12.61
C LYS A 202 8.11 -22.90 -13.88
N GLU A 203 7.16 -22.78 -14.78
CA GLU A 203 7.19 -23.51 -16.06
C GLU A 203 8.46 -23.18 -16.87
N LEU A 204 8.84 -21.90 -16.93
CA LEU A 204 10.06 -21.47 -17.61
C LEU A 204 11.32 -21.99 -16.92
N ALA A 205 11.39 -21.95 -15.59
CA ALA A 205 12.53 -22.46 -14.83
C ALA A 205 12.69 -23.98 -14.99
N LEU A 206 11.59 -24.73 -14.96
CA LEU A 206 11.61 -26.18 -15.22
C LEU A 206 12.08 -26.50 -16.64
N ARG A 207 11.63 -25.71 -17.63
CA ARG A 207 12.08 -25.85 -19.01
C ARG A 207 13.58 -25.60 -19.15
N GLU A 208 14.13 -24.61 -18.44
CA GLU A 208 15.57 -24.34 -18.47
C GLU A 208 16.37 -25.47 -17.79
N GLN A 209 15.86 -26.06 -16.71
CA GLN A 209 16.48 -27.25 -16.10
C GLN A 209 16.56 -28.41 -17.10
N LEU A 210 15.47 -28.71 -17.81
CA LEU A 210 15.46 -29.75 -18.84
C LEU A 210 16.45 -29.43 -19.98
N ALA A 211 16.47 -28.18 -20.43
CA ALA A 211 17.36 -27.74 -21.48
C ALA A 211 18.83 -27.84 -21.06
N ALA A 212 19.16 -27.54 -19.80
CA ALA A 212 20.51 -27.66 -19.27
C ALA A 212 21.01 -29.11 -19.33
N VAL A 213 20.22 -30.07 -18.83
CA VAL A 213 20.56 -31.50 -18.88
C VAL A 213 20.73 -31.97 -20.32
N LEU A 214 19.80 -31.60 -21.22
CA LEU A 214 19.89 -31.98 -22.63
C LEU A 214 21.13 -31.42 -23.31
N ARG A 215 21.52 -30.16 -23.01
CA ARG A 215 22.73 -29.56 -23.57
C ARG A 215 23.99 -30.26 -23.06
N GLU A 216 24.01 -30.67 -21.78
CA GLU A 216 25.11 -31.43 -21.20
C GLU A 216 25.26 -32.81 -21.87
N GLU A 217 24.17 -33.57 -21.97
CA GLU A 217 24.17 -34.88 -22.64
C GLU A 217 24.58 -34.78 -24.11
N ALA A 218 24.03 -33.82 -24.85
CA ALA A 218 24.42 -33.59 -26.24
C ALA A 218 25.89 -33.19 -26.39
N GLY A 219 26.44 -32.46 -25.41
CA GLY A 219 27.85 -32.10 -25.32
C GLY A 219 28.74 -33.33 -25.13
N LEU A 220 28.43 -34.16 -24.15
CA LEU A 220 29.16 -35.41 -23.86
C LEU A 220 29.14 -36.38 -25.04
N TRP A 221 27.97 -36.54 -25.68
CA TRP A 221 27.84 -37.35 -26.89
C TRP A 221 28.74 -36.83 -28.03
N ARG A 222 28.74 -35.51 -28.27
CA ARG A 222 29.57 -34.91 -29.31
C ARG A 222 31.06 -35.06 -29.02
N GLU A 223 31.45 -34.94 -27.76
CA GLU A 223 32.83 -35.16 -27.30
C GLU A 223 33.27 -36.62 -27.50
N ALA A 224 32.42 -37.59 -27.12
CA ALA A 224 32.67 -39.01 -27.37
C ALA A 224 32.88 -39.30 -28.86
N ALA A 225 32.02 -38.76 -29.72
CA ALA A 225 32.12 -38.90 -31.17
C ALA A 225 33.45 -38.32 -31.70
N LEU A 226 33.81 -37.11 -31.27
CA LEU A 226 35.06 -36.45 -31.66
C LEU A 226 36.30 -37.28 -31.24
N ILE A 227 36.31 -37.81 -30.02
CA ILE A 227 37.40 -38.66 -29.53
C ILE A 227 37.45 -39.97 -30.33
N GLY A 228 36.29 -40.54 -30.67
CA GLY A 228 36.19 -41.71 -31.56
C GLY A 228 36.82 -41.46 -32.93
N GLU A 229 36.47 -40.35 -33.57
CA GLU A 229 37.05 -39.94 -34.86
C GLU A 229 38.57 -39.71 -34.76
N TYR A 230 39.04 -39.10 -33.67
CA TYR A 230 40.47 -38.94 -33.38
C TYR A 230 41.17 -40.31 -33.23
N CYS A 231 40.57 -41.26 -32.51
CA CYS A 231 41.10 -42.61 -32.35
C CYS A 231 41.20 -43.32 -33.71
N ASP A 232 40.18 -43.23 -34.55
CA ASP A 232 40.16 -43.82 -35.89
C ASP A 232 41.21 -43.19 -36.82
N ALA A 233 41.48 -41.89 -36.67
CA ALA A 233 42.56 -41.21 -37.39
C ALA A 233 43.95 -41.62 -36.88
N LEU A 234 44.12 -41.74 -35.56
CA LEU A 234 45.37 -42.17 -34.94
C LEU A 234 45.72 -43.62 -35.32
N GLU A 235 44.75 -44.53 -35.29
CA GLU A 235 44.93 -45.93 -35.68
C GLU A 235 45.39 -46.04 -37.14
N ARG A 236 44.75 -45.31 -38.06
CA ARG A 236 45.20 -45.25 -39.47
C ARG A 236 46.62 -44.73 -39.61
N ARG A 237 47.03 -43.74 -38.80
CA ARG A 237 48.40 -43.19 -38.84
C ARG A 237 49.42 -44.19 -38.31
N LEU A 238 49.11 -44.91 -37.23
CA LEU A 238 49.98 -45.96 -36.68
C LEU A 238 50.15 -47.11 -37.67
N GLY A 239 49.05 -47.57 -38.30
CA GLY A 239 49.12 -48.62 -39.33
C GLY A 239 49.92 -48.21 -40.58
N ALA A 240 49.89 -46.92 -40.97
CA ALA A 240 50.73 -46.42 -42.06
C ALA A 240 52.23 -46.41 -41.70
N LEU A 241 52.58 -46.05 -40.45
CA LEU A 241 53.97 -46.09 -39.97
C LEU A 241 54.52 -47.53 -39.93
N GLU A 242 53.71 -48.50 -39.55
CA GLU A 242 54.07 -49.93 -39.60
C GLU A 242 54.36 -50.41 -41.03
N ALA A 243 53.60 -49.91 -42.01
CA ALA A 243 53.73 -50.30 -43.41
C ALA A 243 54.96 -49.69 -44.11
N ASP A 244 55.32 -48.44 -43.77
CA ASP A 244 56.48 -47.73 -44.37
C ASP A 244 57.84 -48.21 -43.83
N GLY A 245 57.87 -48.98 -42.73
CA GLY A 245 59.06 -49.69 -42.24
C GLY A 245 60.13 -48.84 -41.56
N ASP A 246 60.06 -47.51 -41.66
CA ASP A 246 61.06 -46.57 -41.09
C ASP A 246 60.90 -46.34 -39.58
N GLU A 247 59.70 -46.46 -39.00
CA GLU A 247 59.46 -46.23 -37.58
C GLU A 247 58.30 -47.10 -37.05
N GLN A 248 58.58 -48.06 -36.17
CA GLN A 248 57.55 -48.92 -35.59
C GLN A 248 56.78 -48.18 -34.49
N PRO A 249 55.44 -48.23 -34.47
CA PRO A 249 54.65 -47.73 -33.36
C PRO A 249 55.10 -48.31 -32.03
N THR A 250 55.23 -47.43 -31.04
CA THR A 250 55.60 -47.84 -29.69
C THR A 250 54.42 -48.47 -28.97
N GLY A 251 54.67 -49.44 -28.08
CA GLY A 251 53.63 -50.03 -27.23
C GLY A 251 52.89 -48.99 -26.37
N SER A 252 53.49 -47.83 -26.11
CA SER A 252 52.81 -46.69 -25.46
C SER A 252 51.71 -46.07 -26.32
N GLN A 253 51.89 -45.98 -27.65
CA GLN A 253 50.89 -45.40 -28.55
C GLN A 253 49.63 -46.27 -28.63
N HIS A 254 49.82 -47.59 -28.74
CA HIS A 254 48.71 -48.55 -28.68
C HIS A 254 47.95 -48.48 -27.35
N ARG A 255 48.68 -48.44 -26.21
CA ARG A 255 48.03 -48.28 -24.90
C ARG A 255 47.25 -46.97 -24.76
N TRP A 256 47.76 -45.88 -25.33
CA TRP A 256 47.05 -44.60 -25.36
C TRP A 256 45.78 -44.67 -26.19
N LEU A 257 45.84 -45.27 -27.39
CA LEU A 257 44.68 -45.48 -28.25
C LEU A 257 43.60 -46.33 -27.54
N ASP A 258 43.98 -47.43 -26.92
CA ASP A 258 43.07 -48.31 -26.16
C ASP A 258 42.43 -47.60 -24.97
N TRP A 259 43.19 -46.73 -24.30
CA TRP A 259 42.67 -45.91 -23.22
C TRP A 259 41.69 -44.86 -23.73
N ALA A 260 42.03 -44.14 -24.81
CA ALA A 260 41.18 -43.10 -25.40
C ALA A 260 39.85 -43.69 -25.93
N ARG A 261 39.89 -44.88 -26.57
CA ARG A 261 38.67 -45.60 -27.00
C ARG A 261 37.79 -46.06 -25.83
N ARG A 262 38.39 -46.38 -24.67
CA ARG A 262 37.62 -46.68 -23.45
C ARG A 262 37.00 -45.43 -22.87
N TYR A 263 37.78 -44.35 -22.74
CA TYR A 263 37.30 -43.07 -22.26
C TYR A 263 36.13 -42.53 -23.10
N ALA A 264 36.25 -42.56 -24.43
CA ALA A 264 35.16 -42.15 -25.33
C ALA A 264 33.87 -42.93 -25.10
N ARG A 265 33.97 -44.24 -24.85
CA ARG A 265 32.81 -45.08 -24.50
C ARG A 265 32.26 -44.75 -23.12
N ASP A 266 33.12 -44.50 -22.15
CA ASP A 266 32.71 -44.25 -20.76
C ASP A 266 31.94 -42.91 -20.62
N ILE A 267 32.29 -41.90 -21.43
CA ILE A 267 31.61 -40.59 -21.41
C ILE A 267 30.38 -40.52 -22.34
N ASP A 268 30.20 -41.48 -23.26
CA ASP A 268 29.08 -41.47 -24.20
C ASP A 268 27.76 -41.75 -23.46
N PRO A 269 26.84 -40.77 -23.36
CA PRO A 269 25.58 -40.95 -22.66
C PRO A 269 24.68 -42.00 -23.34
N LEU A 270 24.91 -42.33 -24.61
CA LEU A 270 24.10 -43.32 -25.33
C LEU A 270 24.45 -44.78 -25.00
N GLN A 271 25.54 -45.03 -24.26
CA GLN A 271 25.80 -46.38 -23.72
C GLN A 271 24.70 -46.84 -22.76
N ARG A 272 24.05 -45.88 -22.09
CA ARG A 272 22.87 -46.08 -21.27
C ARG A 272 21.89 -44.97 -21.58
N PRO A 273 21.05 -45.13 -22.63
CA PRO A 273 20.21 -44.07 -23.15
C PRO A 273 19.46 -43.34 -22.02
N PRO A 274 19.64 -42.01 -21.90
CA PRO A 274 19.03 -41.26 -20.83
C PRO A 274 17.50 -41.22 -20.97
N GLY A 275 16.81 -41.22 -19.83
CA GLY A 275 15.37 -41.03 -19.73
C GLY A 275 15.01 -39.58 -19.37
N MET A 276 13.72 -39.32 -19.11
CA MET A 276 13.29 -38.00 -18.64
C MET A 276 13.97 -37.66 -17.30
N PRO A 277 14.69 -36.52 -17.18
CA PRO A 277 15.35 -36.14 -15.94
C PRO A 277 14.34 -35.90 -14.79
N THR A 278 14.76 -36.18 -13.56
CA THR A 278 13.95 -35.84 -12.37
C THR A 278 14.12 -34.36 -12.06
N LEU A 279 13.04 -33.60 -12.20
CA LEU A 279 13.02 -32.17 -11.94
C LEU A 279 12.90 -31.87 -10.44
N ARG A 280 13.52 -30.77 -10.02
CA ARG A 280 13.33 -30.22 -8.67
C ARG A 280 12.49 -28.97 -8.72
N GLU A 281 11.73 -28.72 -7.66
CA GLU A 281 10.98 -27.48 -7.55
C GLU A 281 11.95 -26.27 -7.54
N PRO A 282 11.75 -25.28 -8.44
CA PRO A 282 12.60 -24.10 -8.46
C PRO A 282 12.47 -23.29 -7.18
N THR A 283 13.60 -22.84 -6.65
CA THR A 283 13.61 -21.94 -5.49
C THR A 283 13.12 -20.54 -5.89
N PRO A 284 12.62 -19.71 -4.94
CA PRO A 284 12.21 -18.34 -5.25
C PRO A 284 13.29 -17.50 -5.96
N ASP A 285 14.57 -17.73 -5.65
CA ASP A 285 15.68 -17.00 -6.28
C ASP A 285 15.90 -17.41 -7.74
N GLU A 286 15.67 -18.68 -8.07
CA GLU A 286 15.74 -19.20 -9.44
C GLU A 286 14.57 -18.72 -10.31
N LEU A 287 13.45 -18.32 -9.69
CA LEU A 287 12.31 -17.73 -10.40
C LEU A 287 12.54 -16.26 -10.79
N ARG A 288 13.44 -15.54 -10.09
CA ARG A 288 13.67 -14.10 -10.29
C ARG A 288 13.88 -13.69 -11.75
N PRO A 289 14.69 -14.39 -12.57
CA PRO A 289 14.89 -14.02 -13.97
C PRO A 289 13.61 -14.06 -14.81
N TYR A 290 12.62 -14.86 -14.40
CA TYR A 290 11.39 -15.11 -15.15
C TYR A 290 10.19 -14.30 -14.63
N LEU A 291 10.32 -13.65 -13.46
CA LEU A 291 9.24 -12.93 -12.80
C LEU A 291 8.96 -11.52 -13.38
N LYS A 292 9.68 -11.06 -14.40
CA LYS A 292 9.40 -9.82 -15.18
C LYS A 292 9.08 -8.59 -14.29
N GLY A 293 9.90 -8.36 -13.27
CA GLY A 293 9.74 -7.25 -12.30
C GLY A 293 8.75 -7.50 -11.15
N TRP A 294 8.21 -8.71 -11.00
CA TRP A 294 7.52 -9.14 -9.78
C TRP A 294 8.50 -9.64 -8.72
N SER A 295 8.16 -9.43 -7.45
CA SER A 295 8.90 -10.03 -6.34
C SER A 295 8.67 -11.55 -6.28
N ALA A 296 9.71 -12.31 -5.93
CA ALA A 296 9.61 -13.76 -5.75
C ALA A 296 8.83 -14.19 -4.49
N HIS A 297 8.62 -13.28 -3.53
CA HIS A 297 8.05 -13.62 -2.22
C HIS A 297 6.71 -12.95 -1.95
N GLU A 298 6.39 -11.84 -2.64
CA GLU A 298 5.23 -11.02 -2.31
C GLU A 298 4.54 -10.48 -3.58
N PRO A 299 3.22 -10.19 -3.53
CA PRO A 299 2.47 -9.62 -4.65
C PRO A 299 2.75 -8.12 -4.84
N LYS A 300 4.02 -7.78 -4.99
CA LYS A 300 4.53 -6.43 -5.25
C LYS A 300 5.49 -6.43 -6.43
N ARG A 301 5.52 -5.32 -7.15
CA ARG A 301 6.56 -5.04 -8.14
C ARG A 301 7.85 -4.68 -7.40
N GLN A 302 8.97 -5.21 -7.89
CA GLN A 302 10.30 -4.74 -7.51
C GLN A 302 10.85 -3.93 -8.68
N ALA A 303 11.49 -2.80 -8.38
CA ALA A 303 12.28 -2.11 -9.38
C ALA A 303 13.43 -3.03 -9.79
N GLU A 304 13.65 -3.19 -11.10
CA GLU A 304 14.88 -3.80 -11.59
C GLU A 304 16.06 -2.92 -11.13
N PRO A 305 17.13 -3.52 -10.59
CA PRO A 305 18.33 -2.79 -10.19
C PRO A 305 19.05 -2.14 -11.38
#